data_AF-A0A544W2N0-F1
#
_entry.id   AF-A0A544W2N0-F1
#
_cell.length_a   1.000
_cell.length_b   1.000
_cell.length_c   1.000
_cell.angle_alpha   90.00
_cell.angle_beta   90.00
_cell.angle_gamma   90.00
#
_symmetry.space_group_name_H-M   'P 1'
#
loop_
_entity.id
_entity.type
_entity.pdbx_description
1 polymer ?
#
loop_
_entity_poly.entity_id
_entity_poly.type
_entity_poly.pdbx_seq_one_letter_code
_entity_poly.pdbx_strand_id
1 'polypeptide(L)' 'MTTPTEVRIAGVPWPAYKVLALVVGALVFLAVGVMTASAAPAVLSGAAAAVAIWVGQALFHSSDA' A
#
# COMPACT_ATOMS: atom_id res chain seq x y z
N MET A 1 -14.78 7.10 -20.29
CA MET A 1 -13.70 7.84 -19.60
C MET A 1 -12.86 6.79 -18.89
N THR A 2 -11.68 6.45 -19.40
CA THR A 2 -10.82 5.45 -18.76
C THR A 2 -10.07 6.14 -17.62
N THR A 3 -10.25 5.66 -16.40
CA THR A 3 -9.50 6.19 -15.24
C THR A 3 -8.03 5.84 -15.41
N PRO A 4 -7.09 6.80 -15.29
CA PRO A 4 -5.65 6.51 -15.34
C PRO A 4 -5.26 5.50 -14.26
N THR A 5 -4.59 4.41 -14.63
CA THR A 5 -4.15 3.32 -13.73
C THR A 5 -2.70 3.45 -13.28
N GLU A 6 -1.97 4.46 -13.77
CA GLU A 6 -0.57 4.71 -13.44
C GLU A 6 -0.34 6.13 -12.91
N VAL A 7 0.67 6.27 -12.06
CA VAL A 7 1.15 7.53 -11.49
C VAL A 7 2.65 7.62 -11.75
N ARG A 8 3.15 8.79 -12.17
CA ARG A 8 4.59 9.01 -12.35
C ARG A 8 5.22 9.37 -11.00
N ILE A 9 6.17 8.55 -10.54
CA ILE A 9 6.93 8.78 -9.31
C ILE A 9 8.41 8.82 -9.66
N ALA A 10 9.08 9.95 -9.38
CA ALA A 10 10.49 10.16 -9.73
C ALA A 10 10.81 9.82 -11.20
N GLY A 11 9.89 10.12 -12.11
CA GLY A 11 10.02 9.81 -13.54
C GLY A 11 9.71 8.36 -13.93
N VAL A 12 9.44 7.45 -12.99
CA VAL A 12 9.07 6.05 -13.26
C VAL A 12 7.55 5.90 -13.26
N PRO A 13 6.93 5.29 -14.29
CA PRO A 13 5.52 4.91 -14.24
C PRO A 13 5.30 3.83 -13.18
N TRP A 14 4.47 4.14 -12.20
CA TRP A 14 4.07 3.24 -11.13
C TRP A 14 2.59 2.90 -11.27
N PRO A 15 2.22 1.62 -11.15
CA PRO A 15 0.82 1.25 -10.99
C PRO A 15 0.21 1.91 -9.75
N ALA A 16 -0.97 2.50 -9.89
CA ALA A 16 -1.65 3.24 -8.82
C ALA A 16 -1.90 2.39 -7.56
N TYR A 17 -2.11 1.08 -7.73
CA TYR A 17 -2.33 0.16 -6.60
C TYR A 17 -1.15 0.09 -5.62
N LYS A 18 0.09 0.35 -6.08
CA LYS A 18 1.26 0.42 -5.20
C LYS A 18 1.18 1.62 -4.27
N VAL A 19 0.68 2.76 -4.76
CA VAL A 19 0.49 3.96 -3.93
C VAL A 19 -0.61 3.72 -2.90
N LEU A 20 -1.73 3.10 -3.31
CA LEU A 20 -2.80 2.70 -2.40
C LEU A 20 -2.29 1.81 -1.27
N ALA A 21 -1.47 0.80 -1.60
CA ALA A 21 -0.86 -0.09 -0.61
C ALA A 21 -0.04 0.67 0.43
N LEU A 22 0.77 1.65 0.00
CA LEU A 22 1.56 2.49 0.91
C LEU A 22 0.68 3.39 1.80
N VAL A 23 -0.37 3.99 1.24
CA VAL A 23 -1.31 4.82 2.01
C VAL A 23 -1.98 3.99 3.10
N VAL A 24 -2.47 2.79 2.76
CA VAL A 24 -3.13 1.94 3.76
C VAL A 24 -2.14 1.47 4.83
N GLY A 25 -0.92 1.08 4.45
CA GLY A 25 0.13 0.74 5.42
C GLY A 25 0.46 1.89 6.37
N ALA A 26 0.54 3.12 5.87
CA ALA A 26 0.75 4.31 6.69
C ALA A 26 -0.41 4.57 7.65
N LEU A 27 -1.66 4.39 7.20
CA LEU A 27 -2.83 4.53 8.05
C LEU A 27 -2.85 3.49 9.17
N VAL A 28 -2.51 2.23 8.87
CA VAL A 28 -2.41 1.16 9.89
C VAL A 28 -1.28 1.45 10.87
N PHE A 29 -0.11 1.88 10.39
CA PHE A 29 1.00 2.31 11.25
C PHE A 29 0.56 3.41 12.22
N LEU A 30 -0.11 4.45 11.73
CA LEU A 30 -0.59 5.55 12.56
C LEU A 30 -1.65 5.09 13.57
N ALA A 31 -2.63 4.30 13.13
CA ALA A 31 -3.67 3.78 14.01
C ALA A 31 -3.09 2.92 15.14
N VAL A 32 -2.23 1.95 14.81
CA VAL A 32 -1.61 1.06 15.80
C VAL A 32 -0.64 1.83 16.70
N GLY A 33 0.13 2.77 16.14
CA GLY A 33 1.02 3.64 16.91
C GLY A 33 0.26 4.48 17.95
N VAL A 34 -0.87 5.07 17.57
CA VAL A 34 -1.72 5.85 18.48
C VAL A 34 -2.36 4.97 19.56
N MET A 35 -2.86 3.79 19.18
CA MET A 35 -3.53 2.88 20.12
C MET A 35 -2.59 2.21 21.12
N THR A 36 -1.33 1.96 20.73
CA THR A 36 -0.37 1.19 21.54
C THR A 36 0.74 2.02 22.15
N ALA A 37 0.92 3.27 21.69
CA ALA A 37 2.07 4.13 22.01
C ALA A 37 3.44 3.43 21.80
N SER A 38 3.51 2.48 20.85
CA SER A 38 4.71 1.67 20.61
C SER A 38 5.03 1.57 19.11
N ALA A 39 6.30 1.85 18.77
CA ALA A 39 6.78 1.79 17.40
C ALA A 39 6.86 0.35 16.87
N ALA A 40 7.17 -0.63 17.71
CA ALA A 40 7.38 -2.01 17.29
C ALA A 40 6.13 -2.65 16.63
N PRO A 41 4.96 -2.73 17.28
CA PRO A 41 3.76 -3.27 16.65
C PRO A 41 3.24 -2.37 15.52
N ALA A 42 3.45 -1.05 15.60
CA ALA A 42 3.03 -0.11 14.58
C ALA A 42 3.74 -0.36 13.24
N VAL A 43 5.08 -0.43 13.25
CA VAL A 43 5.86 -0.67 12.02
C VAL A 43 5.51 -2.03 11.42
N LEU A 44 5.44 -3.08 12.24
CA LEU A 44 5.19 -4.43 11.76
C LEU A 44 3.79 -4.57 11.13
N SER A 45 2.76 -4.04 11.79
CA SER A 45 1.38 -4.10 11.28
C SER A 45 1.18 -3.24 10.04
N GLY A 46 1.75 -2.03 10.01
CA GLY A 46 1.68 -1.16 8.83
C GLY A 46 2.38 -1.75 7.61
N ALA A 47 3.59 -2.31 7.81
CA ALA A 47 4.33 -3.00 6.75
C ALA A 47 3.58 -4.25 6.25
N ALA A 48 3.03 -5.04 7.17
CA ALA A 48 2.24 -6.22 6.82
C ALA A 48 1.01 -5.84 5.97
N ALA A 49 0.27 -4.79 6.35
CA ALA A 49 -0.88 -4.31 5.60
C ALA A 49 -0.49 -3.82 4.19
N ALA A 50 0.60 -3.05 4.06
CA ALA A 50 1.10 -2.60 2.77
C ALA A 50 1.47 -3.78 1.85
N VAL A 51 2.19 -4.78 2.38
CA VAL A 51 2.59 -5.95 1.59
C VAL A 51 1.38 -6.79 1.20
N ALA A 52 0.43 -7.03 2.11
CA ALA A 52 -0.77 -7.79 1.82
C ALA A 52 -1.59 -7.16 0.68
N ILE A 53 -1.77 -5.83 0.70
CA ILE A 53 -2.50 -5.12 -0.34
C ILE A 53 -1.72 -5.10 -1.65
N TRP A 54 -0.41 -4.84 -1.59
CA TRP A 54 0.44 -4.84 -2.78
C TRP A 54 0.42 -6.20 -3.48
N VAL A 55 0.65 -7.29 -2.74
CA VAL A 55 0.67 -8.65 -3.29
C VAL A 55 -0.72 -9.07 -3.75
N GLY A 56 -1.76 -8.84 -2.95
CA GLY A 56 -3.13 -9.16 -3.33
C GLY A 56 -3.53 -8.49 -4.65
N GLN A 57 -3.28 -7.18 -4.78
CA GLN A 57 -3.57 -6.46 -6.01
C GLN A 57 -2.67 -6.89 -7.18
N ALA A 58 -1.39 -7.17 -6.95
CA ALA A 58 -0.50 -7.67 -8.00
C ALA A 58 -1.01 -9.00 -8.58
N LEU A 59 -1.48 -9.91 -7.73
CA LEU A 59 -2.06 -11.19 -8.16
C LEU A 59 -3.31 -11.00 -9.03
N PHE A 60 -4.23 -10.10 -8.63
CA PHE A 60 -5.43 -9.83 -9.44
C PHE A 60 -5.09 -9.19 -10.79
N HIS A 61 -4.18 -8.22 -10.83
CA HIS A 61 -3.77 -7.58 -12.09
C HIS A 61 -3.01 -8.55 -13.02
N SER A 62 -2.34 -9.58 -12.48
CA SER A 62 -1.72 -10.63 -13.30
C SER A 62 -2.71 -11.62 -13.90
N SER A 63 -3.92 -11.75 -13.36
CA SER A 63 -4.97 -12.62 -13.94
C SER A 63 -5.69 -11.97 -15.13
N ASP A 64 -5.67 -10.65 -15.22
CA ASP A 64 -6.36 -9.88 -16.26
C ASP A 64 -5.47 -9.60 -17.50
N ALA A 65 -4.19 -9.97 -17.46
CA ALA A 65 -3.18 -9.72 -18.51
C ALA A 65 -2.84 -10.99 -19.30
#